data_AF-A0A7S2JG92-F1
#
_entry.id   AF-A0A7S2JG92-F1
#
_cell.length_a   1.000
_cell.length_b   1.000
_cell.length_c   1.000
_cell.angle_alpha   90.00
_cell.angle_beta   90.00
_cell.angle_gamma   90.00
#
_symmetry.space_group_name_H-M   'P 1'
#
loop_
_entity.id
_entity.type
_entity.pdbx_description
1 polymer ?
#
loop_
_entity_poly.entity_id
_entity_poly.type
_entity_poly.pdbx_seq_one_letter_code
_entity_poly.pdbx_strand_id
1 'polypeptide(L)'
;ILFSMLLATFGVCVPFVFLTDGTLGFLQAHQWIVAVVGIVLLAQYIFHMCMMCGAMCGSFGLMSCYMRMMKTVPWNYLYLFTFSACFGVVVGFMCANFSVQSVLLVFALSAVLILALTAYAVRTKADFSGCGPYILVMLLGLLMLVLVAAFFRNQVLHRVIGAAGATLFGFIIVYDTQQIFGSAAEAFGGSARQFEYSIDMYA
;
A
#
# COMPACT_ATOMS: atom_id res chain seq x y z
N ILE A 1 -13.87 -3.87 -4.60
CA ILE A 1 -12.92 -2.82 -5.06
C ILE A 1 -11.45 -3.24 -4.92
N LEU A 2 -11.01 -3.74 -3.75
CA LEU A 2 -9.63 -4.17 -3.53
C LEU A 2 -9.16 -5.26 -4.52
N PHE A 3 -9.96 -6.31 -4.70
CA PHE A 3 -9.64 -7.38 -5.65
C PHE A 3 -9.48 -6.88 -7.10
N SER A 4 -10.33 -5.94 -7.55
CA SER A 4 -10.23 -5.36 -8.89
C SER A 4 -8.97 -4.50 -9.07
N MET A 5 -8.51 -3.81 -8.03
CA MET A 5 -7.23 -3.07 -8.08
C MET A 5 -6.04 -4.03 -8.14
N LEU A 6 -6.10 -5.13 -7.38
CA LEU A 6 -5.07 -6.16 -7.43
C LEU A 6 -4.96 -6.78 -8.83
N LEU A 7 -6.11 -7.07 -9.46
CA LEU A 7 -6.12 -7.54 -10.85
C LEU A 7 -5.58 -6.50 -11.83
N ALA A 8 -5.90 -5.22 -11.64
CA ALA A 8 -5.40 -4.15 -12.50
C ALA A 8 -3.88 -4.00 -12.39
N THR A 9 -3.34 -3.94 -11.17
CA THR A 9 -1.88 -3.90 -10.95
C THR A 9 -1.20 -5.13 -11.53
N PHE A 10 -1.71 -6.32 -11.22
CA PHE A 10 -1.17 -7.58 -11.75
C PHE A 10 -1.17 -7.59 -13.28
N GLY A 11 -2.30 -7.25 -13.91
CA GLY A 11 -2.44 -7.21 -15.36
C GLY A 11 -1.48 -6.22 -16.03
N VAL A 12 -1.26 -5.05 -15.43
CA VAL A 12 -0.28 -4.07 -15.91
C VAL A 12 1.16 -4.56 -15.72
N CYS A 13 1.47 -5.29 -14.64
CA CYS A 13 2.81 -5.80 -14.36
C CYS A 13 3.22 -7.00 -15.25
N VAL A 14 2.28 -7.85 -15.65
CA VAL A 14 2.54 -9.07 -16.44
C VAL A 14 3.46 -8.86 -17.66
N PRO A 15 3.21 -7.89 -18.58
CA PRO A 15 4.07 -7.70 -19.74
C PRO A 15 5.51 -7.31 -19.36
N PHE A 16 5.73 -6.57 -18.27
CA PHE A 16 7.07 -6.24 -17.80
C PHE A 16 7.88 -7.45 -17.33
N VAL A 17 7.19 -8.47 -16.81
CA VAL A 17 7.82 -9.68 -16.28
C VAL A 17 8.06 -10.71 -17.39
N PHE A 18 7.08 -10.98 -18.24
CA PHE A 18 7.19 -12.06 -19.24
C PHE A 18 7.74 -11.59 -20.60
N LEU A 19 7.57 -10.31 -20.92
CA LEU A 19 7.95 -9.70 -22.21
C LEU A 19 8.81 -8.45 -21.96
N THR A 20 9.83 -8.59 -21.11
CA THR A 20 10.62 -7.47 -20.60
C THR A 20 11.24 -6.62 -21.71
N ASP A 21 11.95 -7.24 -22.66
CA ASP A 21 12.63 -6.50 -23.73
C ASP A 21 11.65 -5.73 -24.64
N GLY A 22 10.53 -6.37 -25.00
CA GLY A 22 9.50 -5.75 -25.83
C GLY A 22 8.78 -4.60 -25.11
N THR A 23 8.47 -4.77 -23.83
CA THR A 23 7.76 -3.77 -23.02
C THR A 23 8.65 -2.57 -22.73
N LEU A 24 9.93 -2.80 -22.38
CA LEU A 24 10.90 -1.72 -22.18
C LEU A 24 11.19 -0.99 -23.49
N GLY A 25 11.34 -1.70 -24.61
CA GLY A 25 11.50 -1.08 -25.94
C GLY A 25 10.30 -0.20 -26.33
N PHE A 26 9.08 -0.67 -26.07
CA PHE A 26 7.86 0.11 -26.30
C PHE A 26 7.81 1.39 -25.43
N LEU A 27 8.14 1.28 -24.14
CA LEU A 27 8.22 2.45 -23.26
C LEU A 27 9.33 3.40 -23.67
N GLN A 28 10.44 2.88 -24.18
CA GLN A 28 11.54 3.69 -24.67
C GLN A 28 11.14 4.51 -25.90
N ALA A 29 10.36 3.92 -26.81
CA ALA A 29 9.78 4.62 -27.95
C ALA A 29 8.67 5.61 -27.54
N HIS A 30 7.95 5.32 -26.46
CA HIS A 30 6.82 6.11 -25.96
C HIS A 30 7.08 6.67 -24.55
N GLN A 31 8.16 7.45 -24.39
CA GLN A 31 8.54 8.09 -23.11
C GLN A 31 7.41 8.91 -22.46
N TRP A 32 6.49 9.43 -23.28
CA TRP A 32 5.32 10.17 -22.81
C TRP A 32 4.45 9.35 -21.84
N ILE A 33 4.42 8.02 -21.97
CA ILE A 33 3.68 7.14 -21.05
C ILE A 33 4.25 7.23 -19.64
N VAL A 34 5.57 7.13 -19.50
CA VAL A 34 6.24 7.23 -18.19
C VAL A 34 6.05 8.61 -17.59
N ALA A 35 6.13 9.66 -18.41
CA ALA A 35 5.88 11.03 -17.96
C ALA A 35 4.43 11.22 -17.47
N VAL A 36 3.44 10.74 -18.22
CA VAL A 36 2.02 10.81 -17.82
C VAL A 36 1.77 10.03 -16.53
N VAL A 37 2.28 8.79 -16.43
CA VAL A 37 2.16 7.98 -15.21
C VAL A 37 2.79 8.70 -14.01
N GLY A 38 3.99 9.26 -14.17
CA GLY A 38 4.68 10.01 -13.12
C GLY A 38 3.89 11.26 -12.68
N ILE A 39 3.39 12.05 -13.64
CA ILE A 39 2.59 13.24 -13.37
C ILE A 39 1.29 12.89 -12.63
N VAL A 40 0.60 11.84 -13.08
CA VAL A 40 -0.66 11.39 -12.46
C VAL A 40 -0.41 10.92 -11.02
N LEU A 41 0.61 10.10 -10.77
CA LEU A 41 0.94 9.65 -9.42
C LEU A 41 1.36 10.80 -8.51
N LEU A 42 2.18 11.72 -9.01
CA LEU A 42 2.59 12.92 -8.26
C LEU A 42 1.37 13.78 -7.91
N ALA A 43 0.48 14.02 -8.88
CA ALA A 43 -0.74 14.79 -8.66
C ALA A 43 -1.65 14.13 -7.61
N GLN A 44 -1.82 12.80 -7.67
CA GLN A 44 -2.59 12.04 -6.67
C GLN A 44 -1.96 12.11 -5.28
N TYR A 45 -0.64 12.02 -5.18
CA TYR A 45 0.10 12.11 -3.91
C TYR A 45 0.03 13.52 -3.31
N ILE A 46 0.24 14.56 -4.12
CA ILE A 46 0.09 15.96 -3.69
C ILE A 46 -1.34 16.21 -3.23
N PHE A 47 -2.33 15.74 -3.99
CA PHE A 47 -3.74 15.85 -3.60
C PHE A 47 -3.99 15.21 -2.23
N HIS A 48 -3.52 13.98 -2.01
CA HIS A 48 -3.68 13.30 -0.72
C HIS A 48 -3.01 14.07 0.42
N MET A 49 -1.78 14.55 0.23
CA MET A 49 -1.03 15.34 1.22
C MET A 49 -1.71 16.67 1.53
N CYS A 50 -2.25 17.38 0.53
CA CYS A 50 -3.03 18.60 0.75
C CYS A 50 -4.27 18.35 1.60
N MET A 51 -5.01 17.27 1.33
CA MET A 51 -6.20 16.94 2.12
C MET A 51 -5.85 16.55 3.57
N MET A 52 -4.75 15.80 3.77
CA MET A 52 -4.26 15.45 5.12
C MET A 52 -3.71 16.65 5.90
N CYS A 53 -2.98 17.55 5.24
CA CYS A 53 -2.50 18.80 5.84
C CYS A 53 -3.67 19.69 6.31
N GLY A 54 -4.76 19.75 5.52
CA GLY A 54 -5.99 20.43 5.90
C GLY A 54 -6.59 19.92 7.22
N ALA A 55 -6.47 18.62 7.50
CA ALA A 55 -6.92 18.04 8.76
C ALA A 55 -6.04 18.44 9.95
N MET A 56 -4.72 18.50 9.77
CA MET A 56 -3.80 18.94 10.83
C MET A 56 -3.98 20.43 11.18
N CYS A 57 -4.36 21.25 10.21
CA CYS A 57 -4.65 22.67 10.41
C CYS A 57 -6.08 22.95 10.93
N GLY A 58 -6.84 21.94 11.33
CA GLY A 58 -8.19 22.09 11.88
C GLY A 58 -9.29 22.38 10.85
N SER A 59 -9.01 22.22 9.55
CA SER A 59 -10.00 22.39 8.49
C SER A 59 -10.79 21.10 8.29
N PHE A 60 -11.80 20.90 9.16
CA PHE A 60 -12.69 19.73 9.09
C PHE A 60 -13.45 19.64 7.75
N GLY A 61 -13.73 20.77 7.09
CA GLY A 61 -14.45 20.80 5.82
C GLY A 61 -13.72 20.09 4.67
N LEU A 62 -12.39 20.23 4.58
CA LEU A 62 -11.59 19.54 3.56
C LEU A 62 -11.56 18.04 3.82
N MET A 63 -11.34 17.62 5.07
CA MET A 63 -11.34 16.20 5.45
C MET A 63 -12.70 15.55 5.15
N SER A 64 -13.81 16.20 5.47
CA SER A 64 -15.15 15.70 5.16
C SER A 64 -15.40 15.60 3.64
N CYS A 65 -14.91 16.54 2.85
CA CYS A 65 -14.97 16.47 1.39
C CYS A 65 -14.15 15.28 0.83
N TYR A 66 -12.93 15.08 1.34
CA TYR A 66 -12.08 13.94 0.96
C TYR A 66 -12.76 12.61 1.27
N MET A 67 -13.28 12.46 2.50
CA MET A 67 -14.01 11.26 2.92
C MET A 67 -15.27 11.04 2.10
N ARG A 68 -15.97 12.10 1.71
CA ARG A 68 -17.16 12.02 0.84
C ARG A 68 -16.78 11.53 -0.57
N MET A 69 -15.68 12.03 -1.14
CA MET A 69 -15.17 11.56 -2.43
C MET A 69 -14.83 10.07 -2.38
N MET A 70 -14.17 9.61 -1.31
CA MET A 70 -13.81 8.20 -1.13
C MET A 70 -15.01 7.28 -0.88
N LYS A 71 -16.15 7.81 -0.46
CA LYS A 71 -17.39 7.04 -0.25
C LYS A 71 -18.34 7.08 -1.46
N THR A 72 -18.18 8.05 -2.36
CA THR A 72 -19.14 8.30 -3.45
C THR A 72 -18.73 7.60 -4.77
N VAL A 73 -19.67 6.86 -5.36
CA VAL A 73 -19.53 6.22 -6.68
C VAL A 73 -19.97 7.21 -7.77
N PRO A 74 -19.27 7.31 -8.93
CA PRO A 74 -18.14 6.50 -9.39
C PRO A 74 -16.74 7.03 -9.03
N TRP A 75 -16.66 8.21 -8.39
CA TRP A 75 -15.40 8.94 -8.16
C TRP A 75 -14.34 8.13 -7.40
N ASN A 76 -14.73 7.43 -6.33
CA ASN A 76 -13.83 6.54 -5.59
C ASN A 76 -13.15 5.50 -6.50
N TYR A 77 -13.94 4.79 -7.30
CA TYR A 77 -13.43 3.74 -8.20
C TYR A 77 -12.46 4.31 -9.23
N LEU A 78 -12.80 5.46 -9.86
CA LEU A 78 -11.95 6.09 -10.85
C LEU A 78 -10.60 6.50 -10.25
N TYR A 79 -10.62 7.16 -9.09
CA TYR A 79 -9.41 7.63 -8.42
C TYR A 79 -8.50 6.46 -8.07
N LEU A 80 -9.05 5.44 -7.40
CA LEU A 80 -8.24 4.33 -6.93
C LEU A 80 -7.81 3.37 -8.04
N PHE A 81 -8.62 3.16 -9.08
CA PHE A 81 -8.22 2.34 -10.22
C PHE A 81 -7.12 3.02 -11.04
N THR A 82 -7.19 4.35 -11.21
CA THR A 82 -6.14 5.13 -11.88
C THR A 82 -4.83 5.02 -11.11
N PHE A 83 -4.87 5.17 -9.77
CA PHE A 83 -3.71 4.98 -8.91
C PHE A 83 -3.14 3.57 -9.07
N SER A 84 -3.99 2.55 -8.99
CA SER A 84 -3.63 1.14 -9.12
C SER A 84 -2.96 0.83 -10.46
N ALA A 85 -3.51 1.30 -11.58
CA ALA A 85 -2.93 1.09 -12.90
C ALA A 85 -1.56 1.78 -13.04
N CYS A 86 -1.45 3.04 -12.62
CA CYS A 86 -0.19 3.78 -12.66
C CYS A 86 0.88 3.16 -11.74
N PHE A 87 0.49 2.73 -10.55
CA PHE A 87 1.36 2.02 -9.62
C PHE A 87 1.85 0.69 -10.21
N GLY A 88 0.98 -0.03 -10.92
CA GLY A 88 1.35 -1.25 -11.66
C GLY A 88 2.48 -1.00 -12.68
N VAL A 89 2.46 0.12 -13.41
CA VAL A 89 3.55 0.47 -14.34
C VAL A 89 4.88 0.67 -13.58
N VAL A 90 4.85 1.37 -12.45
CA VAL A 90 6.05 1.62 -11.63
C VAL A 90 6.61 0.32 -11.05
N VAL A 91 5.74 -0.54 -10.49
CA VAL A 91 6.15 -1.84 -9.94
C VAL A 91 6.64 -2.75 -11.06
N GLY A 92 5.98 -2.79 -12.21
CA GLY A 92 6.42 -3.53 -13.39
C GLY A 92 7.81 -3.12 -13.85
N PHE A 93 8.08 -1.82 -13.92
CA PHE A 93 9.41 -1.30 -14.23
C PHE A 93 10.47 -1.71 -13.21
N MET A 94 10.14 -1.74 -11.92
CA MET A 94 11.06 -2.26 -10.89
C MET A 94 11.32 -3.77 -11.07
N CYS A 95 10.26 -4.55 -11.32
CA CYS A 95 10.35 -6.01 -11.52
C CYS A 95 11.17 -6.38 -12.77
N ALA A 96 11.22 -5.52 -13.79
CA ALA A 96 12.01 -5.74 -15.00
C ALA A 96 13.53 -5.89 -14.73
N ASN A 97 14.02 -5.45 -13.56
CA ASN A 97 15.41 -5.60 -13.14
C ASN A 97 15.71 -6.95 -12.44
N PHE A 98 14.69 -7.79 -12.23
CA PHE A 98 14.80 -9.06 -11.54
C PHE A 98 14.38 -10.21 -12.44
N SER A 99 14.88 -11.42 -12.14
CA SER A 99 14.48 -12.62 -12.90
C SER A 99 13.02 -12.96 -12.66
N VAL A 100 12.34 -13.51 -13.70
CA VAL A 100 10.95 -13.96 -13.61
C VAL A 100 10.73 -14.92 -12.44
N GLN A 101 11.67 -15.86 -12.24
CA GLN A 101 11.62 -16.82 -11.14
C GLN A 101 11.66 -16.13 -9.77
N SER A 102 12.53 -15.13 -9.60
CA SER A 102 12.61 -14.35 -8.35
C SER A 102 11.33 -13.56 -8.09
N VAL A 103 10.77 -12.90 -9.11
CA VAL A 103 9.55 -12.09 -8.99
C VAL A 103 8.35 -12.97 -8.60
N LEU A 104 8.16 -14.11 -9.28
CA LEU A 104 7.06 -15.03 -8.98
C LEU A 104 7.19 -15.65 -7.57
N LEU A 105 8.40 -15.99 -7.14
CA LEU A 105 8.65 -16.53 -5.80
C LEU A 105 8.30 -15.50 -4.71
N VAL A 106 8.76 -14.26 -4.84
CA VAL A 106 8.48 -13.19 -3.87
C VAL A 106 6.98 -12.85 -3.85
N PHE A 107 6.32 -12.85 -5.01
CA PHE A 107 4.87 -12.66 -5.11
C PHE A 107 4.11 -13.75 -4.37
N ALA A 108 4.45 -15.03 -4.61
CA ALA A 108 3.81 -16.17 -3.94
C ALA A 108 4.02 -16.14 -2.41
N LEU A 109 5.25 -15.86 -1.96
CA LEU A 109 5.54 -15.71 -0.53
C LEU A 109 4.74 -14.56 0.10
N SER A 110 4.66 -13.42 -0.57
CA SER A 110 3.90 -12.26 -0.08
C SER A 110 2.40 -12.57 0.02
N ALA A 111 1.83 -13.29 -0.97
CA ALA A 111 0.44 -13.72 -0.93
C ALA A 111 0.16 -14.67 0.24
N VAL A 112 1.03 -15.66 0.48
CA VAL A 112 0.91 -16.58 1.63
C VAL A 112 1.03 -15.82 2.95
N LEU A 113 1.99 -14.90 3.08
CA LEU A 113 2.18 -14.09 4.27
C LEU A 113 0.96 -13.21 4.57
N ILE A 114 0.44 -12.50 3.56
CA ILE A 114 -0.75 -11.66 3.73
C ILE A 114 -1.94 -12.52 4.17
N LEU A 115 -2.18 -13.67 3.54
CA LEU A 115 -3.29 -14.57 3.91
C LEU A 115 -3.14 -15.10 5.34
N ALA A 116 -1.93 -15.55 5.72
CA ALA A 116 -1.65 -16.06 7.05
C ALA A 116 -1.81 -14.98 8.14
N LEU A 117 -1.25 -13.79 7.93
CA LEU A 117 -1.36 -12.67 8.85
C LEU A 117 -2.80 -12.14 8.95
N THR A 118 -3.54 -12.09 7.84
CA THR A 118 -4.96 -11.72 7.83
C THR A 118 -5.78 -12.72 8.64
N ALA A 119 -5.59 -14.02 8.42
CA ALA A 119 -6.27 -15.07 9.19
C ALA A 119 -5.94 -14.99 10.69
N TYR A 120 -4.67 -14.75 11.03
CA TYR A 120 -4.24 -14.51 12.40
C TYR A 120 -4.91 -13.27 13.01
N ALA A 121 -4.91 -12.14 12.31
CA ALA A 121 -5.47 -10.87 12.78
C ALA A 121 -6.97 -10.95 13.06
N VAL A 122 -7.72 -11.72 12.26
CA VAL A 122 -9.16 -11.94 12.46
C VAL A 122 -9.45 -12.88 13.65
N ARG A 123 -8.57 -13.85 13.93
CA ARG A 123 -8.79 -14.88 14.96
C ARG A 123 -8.15 -14.56 16.30
N THR A 124 -7.11 -13.75 16.33
CA THR A 124 -6.34 -13.47 17.55
C THR A 124 -7.16 -12.65 18.55
N LYS A 125 -6.94 -12.92 19.84
CA LYS A 125 -7.51 -12.14 20.95
C LYS A 125 -6.63 -10.95 21.34
N ALA A 126 -5.40 -10.89 20.83
CA ALA A 126 -4.51 -9.77 21.07
C ALA A 126 -5.01 -8.53 20.31
N ASP A 127 -5.21 -7.42 21.02
CA ASP A 127 -5.64 -6.15 20.45
C ASP A 127 -4.42 -5.32 20.03
N PHE A 128 -4.22 -5.14 18.72
CA PHE A 128 -3.18 -4.26 18.17
C PHE A 128 -3.74 -2.91 17.71
N SER A 129 -5.04 -2.61 17.93
CA SER A 129 -5.66 -1.36 17.46
C SER A 129 -5.03 -0.09 18.07
N GLY A 130 -4.37 -0.20 19.24
CA GLY A 130 -3.63 0.89 19.86
C GLY A 130 -2.19 1.09 19.35
N CYS A 131 -1.70 0.23 18.44
CA CYS A 131 -0.29 0.24 18.02
C CYS A 131 0.07 1.33 17.00
N GLY A 132 -0.90 2.13 16.53
CA GLY A 132 -0.72 3.14 15.47
C GLY A 132 0.49 4.08 15.67
N PRO A 133 0.67 4.73 16.84
CA PRO A 133 1.81 5.61 17.09
C PRO A 133 3.18 4.90 17.01
N TYR A 134 3.26 3.66 17.48
CA TYR A 134 4.49 2.87 17.42
C TYR A 134 4.84 2.46 15.98
N ILE A 135 3.82 2.10 15.20
CA ILE A 135 3.96 1.81 13.76
C ILE A 135 4.48 3.05 13.01
N LEU A 136 3.98 4.24 13.33
CA LEU A 136 4.49 5.50 12.76
C LEU A 136 5.97 5.72 13.08
N VAL A 137 6.39 5.52 14.33
CA VAL A 137 7.81 5.65 14.73
C VAL A 137 8.69 4.65 13.97
N MET A 138 8.24 3.39 13.83
CA MET A 138 8.98 2.37 13.08
C MET A 138 9.07 2.70 11.57
N LEU A 139 7.99 3.23 10.98
CA LEU A 139 7.96 3.69 9.59
C LEU A 139 8.96 4.83 9.35
N LEU A 140 8.98 5.83 10.24
CA LEU A 140 9.94 6.94 10.15
C LEU A 140 11.38 6.45 10.34
N GLY A 141 11.62 5.52 11.27
CA GLY A 141 12.93 4.89 11.44
C GLY A 141 13.40 4.15 10.18
N LEU A 142 12.52 3.37 9.55
CA LEU A 142 12.82 2.68 8.29
C LEU A 142 13.11 3.67 7.16
N LEU A 143 12.35 4.77 7.06
CA LEU A 143 12.58 5.82 6.08
C LEU A 143 13.97 6.44 6.24
N MET A 144 14.38 6.75 7.48
CA MET A 144 15.73 7.27 7.76
C MET A 144 16.81 6.25 7.40
N LEU A 145 16.60 4.95 7.65
CA LEU A 145 17.53 3.90 7.24
C LEU A 145 17.68 3.81 5.72
N VAL A 146 16.58 3.92 4.97
CA VAL A 146 16.61 3.94 3.50
C VAL A 146 17.38 5.17 2.98
N LEU A 147 17.17 6.35 3.59
CA LEU A 147 17.91 7.57 3.24
C LEU A 147 19.41 7.42 3.48
N VAL A 148 19.82 6.85 4.62
CA VAL A 148 21.23 6.59 4.92
C VAL A 148 21.81 5.56 3.95
N ALA A 149 21.08 4.47 3.67
CA ALA A 149 21.53 3.43 2.75
C ALA A 149 21.68 3.91 1.30
N ALA A 150 20.98 4.99 0.91
CA ALA A 150 21.18 5.62 -0.39
C ALA A 150 22.59 6.23 -0.55
N PHE A 151 23.19 6.71 0.55
CA PHE A 151 24.58 7.19 0.56
C PHE A 151 25.59 6.04 0.73
N PHE A 152 25.24 5.01 1.51
CA PHE A 152 26.11 3.86 1.79
C PHE A 152 25.66 2.61 1.03
N ARG A 153 26.24 2.37 -0.15
CA ARG A 153 25.87 1.27 -1.05
C ARG A 153 26.41 -0.11 -0.59
N ASN A 154 26.00 -0.54 0.61
CA ASN A 154 26.33 -1.85 1.18
C ASN A 154 25.23 -2.88 0.89
N GLN A 155 25.61 -4.04 0.33
CA GLN A 155 24.66 -5.11 -0.01
C GLN A 155 24.02 -5.77 1.21
N VAL A 156 24.76 -5.94 2.30
CA VAL A 156 24.22 -6.52 3.55
C VAL A 156 23.19 -5.57 4.13
N LEU A 157 23.48 -4.27 4.13
CA LEU A 157 22.56 -3.24 4.60
C LEU A 157 21.23 -3.26 3.82
N HIS A 158 21.29 -3.37 2.49
CA HIS A 158 20.07 -3.49 1.65
C HIS A 158 19.22 -4.71 2.00
N ARG A 159 19.84 -5.87 2.25
CA ARG A 159 19.12 -7.09 2.64
C ARG A 159 18.46 -6.94 4.01
N VAL A 160 19.16 -6.35 4.98
CA VAL A 160 18.64 -6.11 6.32
C VAL A 160 17.47 -5.12 6.28
N ILE A 161 17.60 -4.02 5.52
CA ILE A 161 16.52 -3.04 5.33
C ILE A 161 15.30 -3.69 4.67
N GLY A 162 15.51 -4.55 3.66
CA GLY A 162 14.42 -5.31 3.03
C GLY A 162 13.69 -6.22 4.01
N ALA A 163 14.43 -6.97 4.84
CA ALA A 163 13.85 -7.85 5.86
C ALA A 163 13.11 -7.08 6.96
N ALA A 164 13.70 -5.97 7.44
CA ALA A 164 13.07 -5.09 8.41
C ALA A 164 11.78 -4.46 7.85
N GLY A 165 11.81 -4.00 6.60
CA GLY A 165 10.64 -3.47 5.91
C GLY A 165 9.53 -4.52 5.75
N ALA A 166 9.86 -5.72 5.26
CA ALA A 166 8.88 -6.81 5.12
C ALA A 166 8.23 -7.17 6.45
N THR A 167 9.00 -7.20 7.54
CA THR A 167 8.49 -7.48 8.89
C THR A 167 7.57 -6.36 9.38
N LEU A 168 7.97 -5.10 9.19
CA LEU A 168 7.17 -3.93 9.56
C LEU A 168 5.84 -3.88 8.79
N PHE A 169 5.86 -4.12 7.48
CA PHE A 169 4.62 -4.22 6.69
C PHE A 169 3.76 -5.40 7.12
N GLY A 170 4.35 -6.50 7.61
CA GLY A 170 3.62 -7.59 8.26
C GLY A 170 2.82 -7.11 9.48
N PHE A 171 3.42 -6.29 10.36
CA PHE A 171 2.69 -5.68 11.48
C PHE A 171 1.58 -4.73 11.02
N ILE A 172 1.83 -3.94 9.96
CA ILE A 172 0.82 -3.05 9.36
C ILE A 172 -0.36 -3.87 8.83
N ILE A 173 -0.13 -5.00 8.16
CA ILE A 173 -1.20 -5.89 7.68
C ILE A 173 -2.08 -6.36 8.85
N VAL A 174 -1.48 -6.77 9.97
CA VAL A 174 -2.24 -7.18 11.16
C VAL A 174 -3.07 -6.02 11.71
N TYR A 175 -2.45 -4.84 11.86
CA TYR A 175 -3.12 -3.62 12.33
C TYR A 175 -4.30 -3.23 11.42
N ASP A 176 -4.08 -3.12 10.12
CA ASP A 176 -5.10 -2.73 9.14
C ASP A 176 -6.24 -3.76 9.07
N THR A 177 -5.90 -5.06 9.07
CA THR A 177 -6.92 -6.13 9.10
C THR A 177 -7.76 -6.03 10.35
N GLN A 178 -7.15 -5.73 11.49
CA GLN A 178 -7.88 -5.56 12.74
C GLN A 178 -8.83 -4.36 12.70
N GLN A 179 -8.44 -3.24 12.11
CA GLN A 179 -9.32 -2.08 11.94
C GLN A 179 -10.50 -2.38 11.00
N ILE A 180 -10.30 -3.20 9.96
CA ILE A 180 -11.35 -3.57 9.00
C ILE A 180 -12.35 -4.57 9.60
N PHE A 181 -11.85 -5.57 10.35
CA PHE A 181 -12.65 -6.69 10.85
C PHE A 181 -12.92 -6.63 12.37
N GLY A 182 -12.75 -5.47 13.01
CA GLY A 182 -12.97 -5.25 14.46
C GLY A 182 -14.28 -5.87 14.97
N SER A 183 -15.40 -5.30 14.53
CA SER A 183 -16.76 -5.80 14.79
C SER A 183 -17.06 -7.21 14.26
N ALA A 184 -16.52 -7.59 13.10
CA ALA A 184 -16.75 -8.94 12.56
C ALA A 184 -16.07 -10.03 13.42
N ALA A 185 -14.91 -9.75 13.99
CA ALA A 185 -14.22 -10.68 14.88
C ALA A 185 -14.99 -10.92 16.18
N GLU A 186 -15.69 -9.91 16.71
CA GLU A 186 -16.61 -10.07 17.85
C GLU A 186 -17.73 -11.06 17.52
N ALA A 187 -18.33 -10.96 16.33
CA ALA A 187 -19.37 -11.88 15.86
C ALA A 187 -18.89 -13.34 15.70
N PHE A 188 -17.58 -13.56 15.49
CA PHE A 188 -16.96 -14.88 15.46
C PHE A 188 -16.42 -15.35 16.82
N GLY A 189 -16.84 -14.73 17.93
CA GLY A 189 -16.45 -15.09 19.29
C GLY A 189 -15.14 -14.45 19.79
N GLY A 190 -14.69 -13.38 19.12
CA GLY A 190 -13.59 -12.53 19.56
C GLY A 190 -14.00 -11.58 20.69
N SER A 191 -13.02 -11.09 21.46
CA SER A 191 -13.25 -10.11 22.52
C SER A 191 -13.56 -8.73 21.94
N ALA A 192 -14.40 -7.96 22.64
CA ALA A 192 -14.71 -6.58 22.27
C ALA A 192 -13.45 -5.71 22.29
N ARG A 193 -13.20 -4.92 21.23
CA ARG A 193 -11.97 -4.15 21.08
C ARG A 193 -12.15 -2.69 21.50
N GLN A 194 -11.14 -2.09 22.12
CA GLN A 194 -11.29 -0.78 22.78
C GLN A 194 -11.41 0.41 21.81
N PHE A 195 -10.95 0.26 20.56
CA PHE A 195 -10.98 1.31 19.54
C PHE A 195 -11.57 0.78 18.24
N GLU A 196 -12.89 0.87 18.10
CA GLU A 196 -13.62 0.66 16.85
C GLU A 196 -13.76 2.04 16.16
N TYR A 197 -13.14 2.24 15.00
CA TYR A 197 -13.41 3.42 14.17
C TYR A 197 -14.75 3.23 13.45
N SER A 198 -15.87 3.38 14.17
CA SER A 198 -17.19 3.37 13.54
C SER A 198 -17.37 4.63 12.67
N ILE A 199 -18.10 4.49 11.56
CA ILE A 199 -18.35 5.59 10.60
C ILE A 199 -18.99 6.81 11.30
N ASP A 200 -19.67 6.55 12.41
CA ASP A 200 -20.39 7.47 13.28
C ASP A 200 -19.47 8.45 14.02
N MET A 201 -18.17 8.15 14.18
CA MET A 201 -17.20 9.12 14.72
C MET A 201 -16.92 10.29 13.77
N TYR A 202 -17.27 10.15 12.49
CA TYR A 202 -17.07 11.17 11.46
C TYR A 202 -18.38 11.78 10.94
N ALA A 203 -19.51 11.45 11.57
CA ALA A 203 -20.84 11.94 11.24
C ALA A 203 -21.20 13.20 12.03
#